data_AF-A0AAE0FGL0-F1
#
_entry.id   AF-A0AAE0FGL0-F1
#
_cell.length_a   1.000
_cell.length_b   1.000
_cell.length_c   1.000
_cell.angle_alpha   90.00
_cell.angle_beta   90.00
_cell.angle_gamma   90.00
#
_symmetry.space_group_name_H-M   'P 1'
#
loop_
_entity.id
_entity.type
_entity.pdbx_description
1 polymer ?
#
loop_
_entity_poly.entity_id
_entity_poly.type
_entity_poly.pdbx_seq_one_letter_code
_entity_poly.pdbx_strand_id
1 'polypeptide(L)'
;MNFKGLLGGLTILCGLSVACFAREDSQGPHRGLMQAPPLIIDESTALVNSTEYAQAQLTSALLNETIATVILLVHVTIDDIHFSAPLPTINRTVSIAGNCDTTDSKCVIDGQGLHRLFTVDGPAGRLRLTNLYLTGGFSAANASTLFVTGGASGELVDCEVRGGLAGAGGGRRLLEAGAPWGEAQHGGGEGGGIGCLVNGTLTLQDSLLVNNSANRGGAVAAVGASCTVHLLRVRLESNRADLGGGVFLGDGAAGAMEGGAAGGV
;
A
#
# COMPACT_ATOMS: atom_id res chain seq x y z
N MET A 1 -44.28 -28.74 16.96
CA MET A 1 -44.32 -27.28 16.72
C MET A 1 -43.03 -26.91 16.00
N ASN A 2 -43.14 -26.52 14.73
CA ASN A 2 -42.01 -26.27 13.82
C ASN A 2 -41.49 -24.84 13.97
N PHE A 3 -40.19 -24.69 14.22
CA PHE A 3 -39.47 -23.42 14.11
C PHE A 3 -39.09 -23.17 12.65
N LYS A 4 -39.84 -22.31 11.95
CA LYS A 4 -39.38 -21.62 10.74
C LYS A 4 -38.71 -20.31 11.18
N GLY A 5 -37.39 -20.30 11.25
CA GLY A 5 -36.59 -19.12 11.55
C GLY A 5 -36.12 -18.42 10.27
N LEU A 6 -36.46 -17.14 10.17
CA LEU A 6 -36.11 -16.15 9.15
C LEU A 6 -34.69 -16.32 8.55
N LEU A 7 -34.62 -16.58 7.25
CA LEU A 7 -33.51 -16.14 6.40
C LEU A 7 -33.84 -14.73 5.92
N GLY A 8 -33.41 -13.72 6.69
CA GLY A 8 -33.38 -12.33 6.24
C GLY A 8 -32.19 -12.15 5.31
N GLY A 9 -32.40 -12.31 4.01
CA GLY A 9 -31.44 -11.93 2.99
C GLY A 9 -31.28 -10.42 2.97
N LEU A 10 -30.21 -9.92 3.60
CA LEU A 10 -29.77 -8.55 3.45
C LEU A 10 -29.06 -8.44 2.10
N THR A 11 -29.84 -8.20 1.04
CA THR A 11 -29.29 -7.76 -0.24
C THR A 11 -28.85 -6.31 -0.07
N ILE A 12 -27.58 -6.10 0.24
CA ILE A 12 -26.95 -4.78 0.14
C ILE A 12 -26.90 -4.45 -1.35
N LEU A 13 -27.93 -3.78 -1.85
CA LEU A 13 -27.84 -3.04 -3.10
C LEU A 13 -26.83 -1.93 -2.87
N CYS A 14 -25.58 -2.15 -3.27
CA CYS A 14 -24.58 -1.09 -3.50
C CYS A 14 -25.06 -0.24 -4.68
N GLY A 15 -26.11 0.54 -4.45
CA GLY A 15 -26.57 1.60 -5.33
C GLY A 15 -25.80 2.88 -5.03
N LEU A 16 -24.49 2.90 -5.31
CA LEU A 16 -23.80 4.16 -5.56
C LEU A 16 -23.45 4.22 -7.04
N SER A 17 -24.37 4.84 -7.78
CA SER A 17 -24.02 5.57 -8.98
C SER A 17 -22.96 6.60 -8.57
N VAL A 18 -21.69 6.31 -8.84
CA VAL A 18 -20.67 7.35 -9.00
C VAL A 18 -21.16 8.17 -10.19
N ALA A 19 -21.88 9.25 -9.92
CA ALA A 19 -22.33 10.17 -10.94
C ALA A 19 -21.10 10.92 -11.48
N CYS A 20 -20.40 10.29 -12.42
CA CYS A 20 -19.46 10.98 -13.30
C CYS A 20 -20.27 12.01 -14.08
N PHE A 21 -20.23 13.27 -13.65
CA PHE A 21 -20.86 14.38 -14.34
C PHE A 21 -20.03 14.74 -15.59
N ALA A 22 -20.09 13.90 -16.61
CA ALA A 22 -19.55 14.21 -17.93
C ALA A 22 -20.62 15.03 -18.68
N ARG A 23 -20.43 16.35 -18.75
CA ARG A 23 -21.25 17.23 -19.56
C ARG A 23 -20.84 17.04 -21.03
N GLU A 24 -21.64 16.32 -21.80
CA GLU A 24 -21.45 16.16 -23.25
C GLU A 24 -21.80 17.46 -23.98
N ASP A 25 -20.81 18.35 -24.14
CA ASP A 25 -20.88 19.38 -25.17
C ASP A 25 -20.37 18.78 -26.49
N SER A 26 -21.33 18.43 -27.36
CA SER A 26 -21.07 18.08 -28.75
C SER A 26 -20.42 19.28 -29.45
N GLN A 27 -19.27 19.10 -30.11
CA GLN A 27 -18.84 19.74 -31.37
C GLN A 27 -17.28 19.82 -31.43
N GLY A 28 -16.62 18.85 -32.07
CA GLY A 28 -15.23 19.03 -32.56
C GLY A 28 -14.36 17.76 -32.59
N PRO A 29 -13.55 17.51 -33.66
CA PRO A 29 -12.76 16.29 -33.84
C PRO A 29 -11.42 16.27 -33.09
N HIS A 30 -11.24 17.11 -32.07
CA HIS A 30 -10.10 17.01 -31.17
C HIS A 30 -10.44 16.05 -30.04
N ARG A 31 -10.28 14.73 -30.28
CA ARG A 31 -10.27 13.72 -29.22
C ARG A 31 -9.00 13.88 -28.37
N GLY A 32 -8.89 15.00 -27.67
CA GLY A 32 -8.06 15.06 -26.48
C GLY A 32 -8.66 14.05 -25.50
N LEU A 33 -7.85 13.08 -25.09
CA LEU A 33 -8.25 12.14 -24.04
C LEU A 33 -8.57 12.97 -22.79
N MET A 34 -9.85 13.21 -22.54
CA MET A 34 -10.28 13.84 -21.29
C MET A 34 -9.86 12.90 -20.17
N GLN A 35 -8.92 13.36 -19.35
CA GLN A 35 -8.52 12.62 -18.16
C GLN A 35 -9.74 12.56 -17.23
N ALA A 36 -10.10 11.35 -16.79
CA ALA A 36 -11.18 11.18 -15.83
C ALA A 36 -10.89 12.00 -14.56
N PRO A 37 -11.89 12.64 -13.96
CA PRO A 37 -11.70 13.34 -12.69
C PRO A 37 -11.19 12.37 -11.61
N PRO A 38 -10.45 12.88 -10.61
CA PRO A 38 -10.01 12.06 -9.49
C PRO A 38 -11.21 11.49 -8.72
N LEU A 39 -11.09 10.25 -8.24
CA LEU A 39 -12.06 9.70 -7.29
C LEU A 39 -11.72 10.23 -5.89
N ILE A 40 -12.73 10.80 -5.22
CA ILE A 40 -12.63 11.24 -3.83
C ILE A 40 -13.27 10.18 -2.95
N ILE A 41 -12.53 9.70 -1.94
CA ILE A 41 -13.00 8.81 -0.89
C ILE A 41 -13.17 9.67 0.37
N ASP A 42 -14.42 9.85 0.81
CA ASP A 42 -14.78 10.69 1.95
C ASP A 42 -15.74 10.02 2.93
N GLU A 43 -15.92 10.65 4.10
CA GLU A 43 -16.80 10.17 5.17
C GLU A 43 -18.26 10.63 4.99
N SER A 44 -18.52 11.53 4.02
CA SER A 44 -19.76 12.32 3.95
C SER A 44 -21.01 11.51 3.60
N THR A 45 -20.83 10.24 3.22
CA THR A 45 -21.92 9.33 2.82
C THR A 45 -22.22 8.22 3.84
N ALA A 46 -21.49 8.12 4.96
CA ALA A 46 -21.53 6.93 5.82
C ALA A 46 -22.37 7.08 7.10
N LEU A 47 -23.62 6.60 7.05
CA LEU A 47 -24.41 6.18 8.23
C LEU A 47 -24.09 4.73 8.67
N VAL A 48 -23.12 4.06 8.02
CA VAL A 48 -22.75 2.66 8.23
C VAL A 48 -21.22 2.57 8.25
N ASN A 49 -20.65 1.82 9.21
CA ASN A 49 -19.22 1.54 9.43
C ASN A 49 -18.26 2.13 8.37
N SER A 50 -17.76 3.34 8.64
CA SER A 50 -17.00 4.16 7.68
C SER A 50 -15.73 3.48 7.13
N THR A 51 -15.13 2.56 7.89
CA THR A 51 -13.89 1.88 7.50
C THR A 51 -14.09 0.85 6.40
N GLU A 52 -15.14 0.02 6.48
CA GLU A 52 -15.47 -1.00 5.48
C GLU A 52 -15.76 -0.36 4.12
N TYR A 53 -16.48 0.77 4.15
CA TYR A 53 -16.83 1.51 2.97
C TYR A 53 -15.60 2.09 2.25
N ALA A 54 -14.66 2.67 3.01
CA ALA A 54 -13.43 3.23 2.46
C ALA A 54 -12.57 2.15 1.77
N GLN A 55 -12.45 0.95 2.35
CA GLN A 55 -11.74 -0.17 1.72
C GLN A 55 -12.44 -0.64 0.43
N ALA A 56 -13.78 -0.73 0.44
CA ALA A 56 -14.56 -1.11 -0.74
C ALA A 56 -14.36 -0.13 -1.91
N GLN A 57 -14.40 1.18 -1.60
CA GLN A 57 -14.20 2.22 -2.58
C GLN A 57 -12.77 2.21 -3.13
N LEU A 58 -11.76 2.07 -2.26
CA LEU A 58 -10.37 1.98 -2.69
C LEU A 58 -10.16 0.75 -3.60
N THR A 59 -10.67 -0.41 -3.21
CA THR A 59 -10.60 -1.64 -4.02
C THR A 59 -11.24 -1.43 -5.39
N SER A 60 -12.44 -0.87 -5.42
CA SER A 60 -13.17 -0.57 -6.66
C SER A 60 -12.41 0.43 -7.55
N ALA A 61 -11.79 1.44 -6.94
CA ALA A 61 -10.97 2.42 -7.64
C ALA A 61 -9.74 1.79 -8.29
N LEU A 62 -9.09 0.84 -7.60
CA LEU A 62 -7.93 0.13 -8.11
C LEU A 62 -8.28 -0.82 -9.27
N LEU A 63 -9.46 -1.43 -9.26
CA LEU A 63 -9.96 -2.26 -10.36
C LEU A 63 -10.45 -1.44 -11.57
N ASN A 64 -10.89 -0.20 -11.37
CA ASN A 64 -11.41 0.63 -12.45
C ASN A 64 -10.28 1.27 -13.27
N GLU A 65 -10.10 0.81 -14.51
CA GLU A 65 -9.07 1.27 -15.44
C GLU A 65 -9.16 2.76 -15.80
N THR A 66 -10.33 3.38 -15.64
CA THR A 66 -10.53 4.81 -15.95
C THR A 66 -10.04 5.74 -14.84
N ILE A 67 -9.90 5.23 -13.60
CA ILE A 67 -9.51 6.04 -12.43
C ILE A 67 -7.99 6.03 -12.30
N ALA A 68 -7.34 7.10 -12.74
CA ALA A 68 -5.90 7.28 -12.62
C ALA A 68 -5.46 7.88 -11.27
N THR A 69 -6.38 8.54 -10.56
CA THR A 69 -6.07 9.28 -9.33
C THR A 69 -7.15 9.05 -8.28
N VAL A 70 -6.71 8.74 -7.05
CA VAL A 70 -7.54 8.57 -5.87
C VAL A 70 -7.09 9.56 -4.81
N ILE A 71 -8.04 10.31 -4.24
CA ILE A 71 -7.80 11.24 -3.13
C ILE A 71 -8.51 10.68 -1.90
N LEU A 72 -7.75 10.43 -0.84
CA LEU A 72 -8.27 10.00 0.44
C LEU A 72 -8.52 11.22 1.32
N LEU A 73 -9.75 11.40 1.78
CA LEU A 73 -10.11 12.37 2.83
C LEU A 73 -10.33 11.69 4.19
N VAL A 74 -10.16 10.35 4.22
CA VAL A 74 -10.42 9.49 5.38
C VAL A 74 -9.33 8.45 5.53
N HIS A 75 -9.22 7.90 6.73
CA HIS A 75 -8.36 6.76 7.01
C HIS A 75 -8.97 5.47 6.43
N VAL A 76 -8.13 4.58 5.91
CA VAL A 76 -8.51 3.28 5.36
C VAL A 76 -7.92 2.18 6.22
N THR A 77 -8.77 1.27 6.70
CA THR A 77 -8.33 0.03 7.36
C THR A 77 -8.65 -1.13 6.42
N ILE A 78 -7.66 -2.00 6.17
CA ILE A 78 -7.79 -3.21 5.38
C ILE A 78 -7.97 -4.38 6.34
N ASP A 79 -9.19 -4.90 6.43
CA ASP A 79 -9.57 -5.98 7.35
C ASP A 79 -10.09 -7.22 6.59
N ASP A 80 -9.73 -8.39 7.09
CA ASP A 80 -10.10 -9.72 6.58
C ASP A 80 -11.55 -10.09 6.97
N ILE A 81 -12.13 -9.43 7.98
CA ILE A 81 -13.52 -9.70 8.40
C ILE A 81 -14.52 -9.36 7.29
N HIS A 82 -14.22 -8.36 6.47
CA HIS A 82 -15.13 -7.86 5.43
C HIS A 82 -14.66 -8.16 4.01
N PHE A 83 -13.34 -8.32 3.82
CA PHE A 83 -12.75 -8.66 2.53
C PHE A 83 -11.83 -9.86 2.70
N SER A 84 -12.21 -11.01 2.15
CA SER A 84 -11.39 -12.22 2.20
C SER A 84 -10.11 -12.15 1.33
N ALA A 85 -9.71 -10.96 0.89
CA ALA A 85 -8.66 -10.78 -0.09
C ALA A 85 -7.89 -9.46 0.13
N PRO A 86 -6.57 -9.45 -0.15
CA PRO A 86 -5.77 -8.22 -0.19
C PRO A 86 -6.25 -7.27 -1.29
N LEU A 87 -5.77 -6.03 -1.27
CA LEU A 87 -5.98 -5.10 -2.38
C LEU A 87 -5.47 -5.72 -3.71
N PRO A 88 -6.15 -5.45 -4.83
CA PRO A 88 -5.81 -6.04 -6.12
C PRO A 88 -4.42 -5.59 -6.58
N THR A 89 -3.74 -6.46 -7.34
CA THR A 89 -2.48 -6.12 -7.99
C THR A 89 -2.66 -4.98 -8.99
N ILE A 90 -1.78 -4.00 -8.91
CA ILE A 90 -1.77 -2.80 -9.77
C ILE A 90 -0.84 -3.07 -10.95
N ASN A 91 -1.42 -3.20 -12.14
CA ASN A 91 -0.71 -3.43 -13.40
C ASN A 91 -0.86 -2.26 -14.39
N ARG A 92 -1.28 -1.10 -13.87
CA ARG A 92 -1.50 0.15 -14.60
C ARG A 92 -0.98 1.34 -13.80
N THR A 93 -1.14 2.55 -14.34
CA THR A 93 -0.78 3.78 -13.64
C THR A 93 -1.89 4.24 -12.70
N VAL A 94 -1.56 4.38 -11.41
CA VAL A 94 -2.45 4.89 -10.36
C VAL A 94 -1.66 5.81 -9.43
N SER A 95 -2.26 6.94 -9.07
CA SER A 95 -1.78 7.81 -7.98
C SER A 95 -2.78 7.84 -6.84
N ILE A 96 -2.30 7.70 -5.61
CA ILE A 96 -3.09 7.80 -4.38
C ILE A 96 -2.50 8.91 -3.52
N ALA A 97 -3.32 9.90 -3.18
CA ALA A 97 -2.90 11.04 -2.37
C ALA A 97 -3.75 11.14 -1.10
N GLY A 98 -3.10 11.31 0.05
CA GLY A 98 -3.75 11.64 1.31
C GLY A 98 -4.03 13.13 1.42
N ASN A 99 -5.26 13.48 1.79
CA ASN A 99 -5.71 14.83 2.09
C ASN A 99 -6.73 14.81 3.24
N CYS A 100 -6.42 14.03 4.29
CA CYS A 100 -7.22 13.99 5.51
C CYS A 100 -7.09 15.35 6.21
N ASP A 101 -8.18 15.88 6.78
CA ASP A 101 -8.25 17.19 7.47
C ASP A 101 -7.55 17.18 8.86
N THR A 102 -6.50 16.39 8.91
CA THR A 102 -5.42 16.29 9.86
C THR A 102 -4.50 17.51 9.79
N THR A 103 -4.54 18.52 10.66
CA THR A 103 -3.72 19.76 10.50
C THR A 103 -2.21 19.52 10.38
N ASP A 104 -1.73 18.29 10.60
CA ASP A 104 -0.40 17.80 10.19
C ASP A 104 -0.40 16.26 9.98
N SER A 105 -1.56 15.63 9.74
CA SER A 105 -1.64 14.17 9.70
C SER A 105 -1.87 13.62 8.30
N LYS A 106 -0.96 12.75 7.87
CA LYS A 106 -1.12 11.93 6.66
C LYS A 106 -2.37 11.06 6.76
N CYS A 107 -3.02 10.76 5.64
CA CYS A 107 -4.06 9.72 5.66
C CYS A 107 -3.43 8.37 5.99
N VAL A 108 -4.12 7.59 6.82
CA VAL A 108 -3.64 6.28 7.26
C VAL A 108 -4.21 5.22 6.34
N ILE A 109 -3.35 4.31 5.85
CA ILE A 109 -3.76 3.04 5.27
C ILE A 109 -3.16 1.94 6.15
N ASP A 110 -4.01 1.21 6.86
CA ASP A 110 -3.61 0.21 7.84
C ASP A 110 -3.99 -1.20 7.40
N GLY A 111 -3.02 -2.10 7.28
CA GLY A 111 -3.20 -3.51 6.93
C GLY A 111 -3.54 -4.44 8.09
N GLN A 112 -3.57 -3.93 9.33
CA GLN A 112 -3.90 -4.68 10.56
C GLN A 112 -3.04 -5.94 10.79
N GLY A 113 -1.87 -6.02 10.15
CA GLY A 113 -0.98 -7.17 10.18
C GLY A 113 -1.50 -8.37 9.40
N LEU A 114 -2.49 -8.20 8.53
CA LEU A 114 -3.16 -9.32 7.83
C LEU A 114 -2.65 -9.50 6.41
N HIS A 115 -2.43 -8.41 5.69
CA HIS A 115 -2.14 -8.44 4.27
C HIS A 115 -1.07 -7.45 3.86
N ARG A 116 -0.52 -7.70 2.66
CA ARG A 116 0.28 -6.69 1.97
C ARG A 116 -0.65 -5.57 1.51
N LEU A 117 -0.26 -4.31 1.73
CA LEU A 117 -1.10 -3.18 1.30
C LEU A 117 -1.13 -3.07 -0.23
N PHE A 118 0.02 -3.05 -0.89
CA PHE A 118 0.11 -2.83 -2.33
C PHE A 118 1.04 -3.82 -3.01
N THR A 119 0.57 -4.36 -4.13
CA THR A 119 1.39 -5.12 -5.10
C THR A 119 1.30 -4.40 -6.44
N VAL A 120 2.46 -4.08 -7.02
CA VAL A 120 2.58 -3.47 -8.35
C VAL A 120 3.39 -4.40 -9.23
N ASP A 121 2.82 -4.81 -10.36
CA ASP A 121 3.42 -5.81 -11.23
C ASP A 121 3.27 -5.44 -12.70
N GLY A 122 4.17 -5.97 -13.51
CA GLY A 122 4.18 -5.80 -14.95
C GLY A 122 4.73 -4.45 -15.42
N PRO A 123 5.12 -4.34 -16.70
CA PRO A 123 5.79 -3.16 -17.25
C PRO A 123 4.90 -1.92 -17.32
N ALA A 124 3.57 -2.07 -17.17
CA ALA A 124 2.61 -0.98 -17.12
C ALA A 124 2.22 -0.59 -15.68
N GLY A 125 2.58 -1.40 -14.68
CA GLY A 125 2.33 -1.14 -13.27
C GLY A 125 3.12 0.07 -12.78
N ARG A 126 2.43 1.13 -12.40
CA ARG A 126 3.01 2.36 -11.85
C ARG A 126 2.16 2.84 -10.69
N LEU A 127 2.70 2.82 -9.48
CA LEU A 127 2.00 3.34 -8.30
C LEU A 127 2.74 4.54 -7.75
N ARG A 128 2.04 5.67 -7.59
CA ARG A 128 2.53 6.82 -6.84
C ARG A 128 1.69 7.01 -5.58
N LEU A 129 2.34 7.08 -4.44
CA LEU A 129 1.77 7.33 -3.13
C LEU A 129 2.26 8.70 -2.65
N THR A 130 1.35 9.55 -2.16
CA THR A 130 1.71 10.89 -1.70
C THR A 130 0.99 11.27 -0.42
N ASN A 131 1.72 11.78 0.58
CA ASN A 131 1.16 12.24 1.85
C ASN A 131 0.35 11.14 2.59
N LEU A 132 0.94 9.95 2.73
CA LEU A 132 0.31 8.77 3.35
C LEU A 132 1.14 8.22 4.51
N TYR A 133 0.45 7.72 5.53
CA TYR A 133 0.99 6.89 6.60
C TYR A 133 0.53 5.45 6.38
N LEU A 134 1.47 4.57 6.02
CA LEU A 134 1.23 3.18 5.67
C LEU A 134 1.70 2.30 6.83
N THR A 135 0.80 1.51 7.41
CA THR A 135 1.09 0.69 8.60
C THR A 135 0.43 -0.67 8.54
N GLY A 136 0.83 -1.58 9.42
CA GLY A 136 0.19 -2.87 9.59
C GLY A 136 0.31 -3.77 8.36
N GLY A 137 1.26 -3.51 7.46
CA GLY A 137 1.54 -4.41 6.36
C GLY A 137 2.09 -5.73 6.88
N PHE A 138 1.62 -6.85 6.32
CA PHE A 138 2.18 -8.17 6.59
C PHE A 138 2.28 -9.00 5.31
N SER A 139 3.42 -9.65 5.11
CA SER A 139 3.55 -10.67 4.06
C SER A 139 4.37 -11.85 4.54
N ALA A 140 3.84 -13.05 4.29
CA ALA A 140 4.58 -14.29 4.52
C ALA A 140 5.71 -14.52 3.50
N ALA A 141 5.86 -13.68 2.48
CA ALA A 141 6.91 -13.82 1.47
C ALA A 141 7.82 -12.59 1.49
N ASN A 142 7.54 -11.62 0.62
CA ASN A 142 8.33 -10.42 0.44
C ASN A 142 7.47 -9.20 0.74
N ALA A 143 8.07 -8.08 1.14
CA ALA A 143 7.44 -6.76 1.19
C ALA A 143 6.07 -6.73 1.87
N SER A 144 6.03 -6.19 3.08
CA SER A 144 4.78 -6.13 3.83
C SER A 144 3.87 -4.98 3.37
N THR A 145 4.43 -3.88 2.89
CA THR A 145 3.66 -2.66 2.58
C THR A 145 3.54 -2.49 1.07
N LEU A 146 4.67 -2.38 0.38
CA LEU A 146 4.70 -2.19 -1.07
C LEU A 146 5.65 -3.18 -1.73
N PHE A 147 5.11 -3.99 -2.63
CA PHE A 147 5.87 -4.91 -3.45
C PHE A 147 5.85 -4.47 -4.92
N VAL A 148 7.03 -4.21 -5.49
CA VAL A 148 7.19 -3.79 -6.90
C VAL A 148 7.96 -4.89 -7.64
N THR A 149 7.40 -5.39 -8.75
CA THR A 149 8.00 -6.48 -9.53
C THR A 149 7.68 -6.41 -11.02
N GLY A 150 8.33 -7.21 -11.86
CA GLY A 150 7.90 -7.46 -13.24
C GLY A 150 8.04 -6.26 -14.18
N GLY A 151 9.00 -5.36 -13.93
CA GLY A 151 9.14 -4.12 -14.70
C GLY A 151 8.23 -2.98 -14.21
N ALA A 152 7.55 -3.16 -13.08
CA ALA A 152 6.74 -2.12 -12.47
C ALA A 152 7.58 -1.01 -11.86
N SER A 153 6.93 0.11 -11.51
CA SER A 153 7.54 1.13 -10.65
C SER A 153 6.64 1.53 -9.49
N GLY A 154 7.28 1.83 -8.37
CA GLY A 154 6.65 2.39 -7.18
C GLY A 154 7.32 3.70 -6.80
N GLU A 155 6.53 4.69 -6.41
CA GLU A 155 7.01 5.98 -5.95
C GLU A 155 6.30 6.38 -4.66
N LEU A 156 7.06 6.71 -3.63
CA LEU A 156 6.56 7.27 -2.37
C LEU A 156 7.11 8.68 -2.23
N VAL A 157 6.22 9.66 -2.07
CA VAL A 157 6.58 11.06 -1.87
C VAL A 157 5.92 11.57 -0.62
N ASP A 158 6.71 12.02 0.34
CA ASP A 158 6.19 12.45 1.64
C ASP A 158 5.31 11.35 2.26
N CYS A 159 5.83 10.14 2.35
CA CYS A 159 5.15 9.02 3.00
C CYS A 159 5.87 8.61 4.29
N GLU A 160 5.14 7.98 5.19
CA GLU A 160 5.70 7.24 6.31
C GLU A 160 5.28 5.76 6.20
N VAL A 161 6.23 4.85 6.34
CA VAL A 161 5.99 3.40 6.33
C VAL A 161 6.46 2.82 7.66
N ARG A 162 5.52 2.23 8.41
CA ARG A 162 5.79 1.78 9.77
C ARG A 162 5.28 0.37 10.06
N GLY A 163 6.06 -0.36 10.86
CA GLY A 163 5.62 -1.63 11.44
C GLY A 163 5.40 -2.73 10.40
N GLY A 164 6.02 -2.60 9.23
CA GLY A 164 5.95 -3.60 8.19
C GLY A 164 6.72 -4.86 8.58
N LEU A 165 6.07 -6.03 8.42
CA LEU A 165 6.67 -7.33 8.70
C LEU A 165 6.65 -8.23 7.46
N ALA A 166 7.83 -8.57 6.94
CA ALA A 166 8.01 -9.55 5.86
C ALA A 166 8.77 -10.78 6.36
N GLY A 167 8.24 -11.99 6.18
CA GLY A 167 8.94 -13.21 6.59
C GLY A 167 8.21 -14.52 6.26
N ALA A 168 8.93 -15.43 5.60
CA ALA A 168 8.48 -16.79 5.30
C ALA A 168 8.88 -17.77 6.42
N GLY A 169 8.38 -17.58 7.64
CA GLY A 169 8.77 -18.39 8.79
C GLY A 169 7.79 -18.21 9.94
N GLY A 170 7.10 -19.30 10.31
CA GLY A 170 5.96 -19.29 11.22
C GLY A 170 6.27 -18.70 12.59
N GLY A 171 5.88 -17.45 12.79
CA GLY A 171 6.03 -16.73 14.05
C GLY A 171 4.82 -15.85 14.35
N ARG A 172 3.71 -16.51 14.69
CA ARG A 172 2.58 -16.05 15.52
C ARG A 172 1.95 -14.68 15.17
N ARG A 173 0.79 -14.77 14.50
CA ARG A 173 -0.32 -13.79 14.57
C ARG A 173 -0.59 -13.44 16.04
N LEU A 174 -0.07 -12.32 16.54
CA LEU A 174 -0.34 -11.79 17.89
C LEU A 174 -1.70 -11.07 17.87
N LEU A 175 -2.77 -11.85 18.03
CA LEU A 175 -4.14 -11.37 18.25
C LEU A 175 -4.37 -10.87 19.70
N GLU A 176 -3.35 -10.37 20.39
CA GLU A 176 -3.52 -9.76 21.71
C GLU A 176 -2.89 -8.38 21.73
N ALA A 177 -3.76 -7.38 21.83
CA ALA A 177 -3.45 -5.97 21.98
C ALA A 177 -2.49 -5.76 23.17
N GLY A 178 -1.20 -5.59 22.90
CA GLY A 178 -0.22 -5.15 23.90
C GLY A 178 1.06 -5.95 24.06
N ALA A 179 1.30 -7.02 23.28
CA ALA A 179 2.60 -7.69 23.34
C ALA A 179 3.68 -6.88 22.58
N PRO A 180 4.82 -6.52 23.21
CA PRO A 180 5.96 -5.94 22.50
C PRO A 180 6.52 -6.99 21.54
N TRP A 181 6.41 -6.71 20.23
CA TRP A 181 7.03 -7.36 19.07
C TRP A 181 8.09 -8.43 19.44
N GLY A 182 7.63 -9.64 19.75
CA GLY A 182 8.49 -10.77 20.07
C GLY A 182 9.20 -11.24 18.81
N GLU A 183 10.51 -11.47 18.92
CA GLU A 183 11.42 -11.83 17.82
C GLU A 183 11.03 -13.17 17.17
N ALA A 184 10.17 -13.14 16.14
CA ALA A 184 9.98 -14.26 15.25
C ALA A 184 11.18 -14.39 14.32
N GLN A 185 12.01 -15.39 14.58
CA GLN A 185 13.22 -15.66 13.81
C GLN A 185 12.95 -16.42 12.50
N HIS A 186 13.65 -15.94 11.47
CA HIS A 186 14.18 -16.64 10.30
C HIS A 186 13.20 -17.39 9.41
N GLY A 187 12.61 -16.62 8.50
CA GLY A 187 11.97 -17.13 7.31
C GLY A 187 12.13 -16.14 6.16
N GLY A 188 12.74 -16.57 5.06
CA GLY A 188 13.45 -15.80 4.00
C GLY A 188 12.83 -14.54 3.37
N GLY A 189 12.19 -13.66 4.12
CA GLY A 189 11.50 -12.48 3.59
C GLY A 189 12.42 -11.32 3.29
N GLU A 190 12.15 -10.67 2.16
CA GLU A 190 12.87 -9.51 1.65
C GLU A 190 12.02 -8.24 1.82
N GLY A 191 12.61 -7.18 2.37
CA GLY A 191 12.02 -5.84 2.42
C GLY A 191 10.93 -5.72 3.49
N GLY A 192 11.28 -5.40 4.72
CA GLY A 192 10.32 -5.42 5.83
C GLY A 192 9.19 -4.43 5.62
N GLY A 193 9.48 -3.25 5.08
CA GLY A 193 8.48 -2.32 4.56
C GLY A 193 8.24 -2.53 3.06
N ILE A 194 9.28 -2.33 2.25
CA ILE A 194 9.19 -2.23 0.79
C ILE A 194 10.16 -3.21 0.13
N GLY A 195 9.69 -3.90 -0.91
CA GLY A 195 10.51 -4.80 -1.72
C GLY A 195 10.42 -4.45 -3.21
N CYS A 196 11.57 -4.46 -3.86
CA CYS A 196 11.72 -4.31 -5.31
C CYS A 196 12.37 -5.58 -5.87
N LEU A 197 11.65 -6.33 -6.69
CA LEU A 197 12.13 -7.55 -7.33
C LEU A 197 12.11 -7.42 -8.85
N VAL A 198 13.00 -8.17 -9.51
CA VAL A 198 13.13 -8.37 -10.97
C VAL A 198 12.68 -7.18 -11.83
N ASN A 199 13.65 -6.40 -12.32
CA ASN A 199 13.42 -5.24 -13.21
C ASN A 199 12.51 -4.13 -12.63
N GLY A 200 12.24 -4.12 -11.32
CA GLY A 200 11.46 -3.06 -10.69
C GLY A 200 12.24 -1.75 -10.53
N THR A 201 11.52 -0.64 -10.47
CA THR A 201 12.09 0.66 -10.05
C THR A 201 11.36 1.21 -8.85
N LEU A 202 12.09 1.60 -7.82
CA LEU A 202 11.54 2.15 -6.59
C LEU A 202 12.17 3.52 -6.30
N THR A 203 11.33 4.54 -6.16
CA THR A 203 11.77 5.88 -5.78
C THR A 203 11.09 6.29 -4.48
N LEU A 204 11.88 6.61 -3.46
CA LEU A 204 11.40 7.19 -2.21
C LEU A 204 11.95 8.59 -2.11
N GLN A 205 11.07 9.54 -1.85
CA GLN A 205 11.42 10.94 -1.69
C GLN A 205 10.78 11.50 -0.41
N ASP A 206 11.57 12.22 0.38
CA ASP A 206 11.10 12.98 1.56
C ASP A 206 10.29 12.09 2.53
N SER A 207 10.71 10.83 2.69
CA SER A 207 9.92 9.78 3.36
C SER A 207 10.63 9.21 4.59
N LEU A 208 9.84 8.68 5.52
CA LEU A 208 10.30 8.04 6.75
C LEU A 208 9.94 6.55 6.73
N LEU A 209 10.93 5.67 6.93
CA LEU A 209 10.70 4.24 7.09
C LEU A 209 11.20 3.82 8.46
N VAL A 210 10.27 3.37 9.30
CA VAL A 210 10.53 3.17 10.72
C VAL A 210 9.98 1.85 11.27
N ASN A 211 10.75 1.17 12.13
CA ASN A 211 10.33 -0.06 12.79
C ASN A 211 9.86 -1.17 11.82
N ASN A 212 10.50 -1.30 10.66
CA ASN A 212 10.22 -2.38 9.72
C ASN A 212 11.19 -3.55 9.95
N SER A 213 10.72 -4.78 9.74
CA SER A 213 11.50 -5.99 10.02
C SER A 213 11.41 -7.02 8.89
N ALA A 214 12.57 -7.60 8.52
CA ALA A 214 12.71 -8.67 7.53
C ALA A 214 13.95 -9.54 7.76
N ASN A 215 14.21 -10.52 6.90
CA ASN A 215 15.52 -11.20 6.87
C ASN A 215 16.54 -10.38 6.08
N ARG A 216 16.12 -9.73 4.99
CA ARG A 216 16.95 -8.88 4.15
C ARG A 216 16.29 -7.53 3.99
N GLY A 217 16.99 -6.43 4.30
CA GLY A 217 16.49 -5.08 4.11
C GLY A 217 15.31 -4.78 5.04
N GLY A 218 15.60 -4.41 6.29
CA GLY A 218 14.54 -4.20 7.29
C GLY A 218 13.53 -3.16 6.83
N ALA A 219 13.96 -2.05 6.23
CA ALA A 219 13.08 -1.10 5.56
C ALA A 219 12.87 -1.43 4.07
N VAL A 220 13.97 -1.52 3.30
CA VAL A 220 13.93 -1.70 1.85
C VAL A 220 14.82 -2.86 1.44
N ALA A 221 14.31 -3.76 0.60
CA ALA A 221 15.13 -4.74 -0.10
C ALA A 221 14.95 -4.61 -1.61
N ALA A 222 16.06 -4.61 -2.34
CA ALA A 222 16.07 -4.78 -3.78
C ALA A 222 16.84 -6.03 -4.14
N VAL A 223 16.18 -7.00 -4.75
CA VAL A 223 16.77 -8.31 -5.06
C VAL A 223 16.41 -8.76 -6.46
N GLY A 224 17.41 -9.28 -7.17
CA GLY A 224 17.28 -9.75 -8.54
C GLY A 224 17.75 -8.73 -9.56
N ALA A 225 17.96 -9.23 -10.78
CA ALA A 225 18.57 -8.46 -11.86
C ALA A 225 17.79 -7.17 -12.15
N SER A 226 18.56 -6.07 -12.24
CA SER A 226 18.11 -4.76 -12.72
C SER A 226 17.05 -4.07 -11.86
N CYS A 227 16.93 -4.43 -10.58
CA CYS A 227 16.17 -3.60 -9.64
C CYS A 227 16.90 -2.30 -9.37
N THR A 228 16.22 -1.16 -9.48
CA THR A 228 16.81 0.15 -9.20
C THR A 228 16.08 0.83 -8.05
N VAL A 229 16.82 1.25 -7.02
CA VAL A 229 16.29 1.99 -5.87
C VAL A 229 16.90 3.38 -5.78
N HIS A 230 16.06 4.40 -5.72
CA HIS A 230 16.44 5.79 -5.48
C HIS A 230 15.87 6.27 -4.16
N LEU A 231 16.74 6.67 -3.24
CA LEU A 231 16.36 7.20 -1.92
C LEU A 231 16.79 8.67 -1.83
N LEU A 232 15.85 9.60 -1.88
CA LEU A 232 16.10 11.03 -1.85
C LEU A 232 15.55 11.64 -0.56
N ARG A 233 16.42 12.14 0.32
CA ARG A 233 16.03 12.72 1.62
C ARG A 233 15.15 11.78 2.44
N VAL A 234 15.52 10.50 2.44
CA VAL A 234 14.83 9.44 3.18
C VAL A 234 15.48 9.24 4.54
N ARG A 235 14.67 9.07 5.57
CA ARG A 235 15.08 8.66 6.92
C ARG A 235 14.74 7.19 7.15
N LEU A 236 15.71 6.43 7.65
CA LEU A 236 15.54 5.02 8.02
C LEU A 236 15.84 4.90 9.51
N GLU A 237 14.86 4.46 10.31
CA GLU A 237 14.96 4.44 11.78
C GLU A 237 14.49 3.11 12.37
N SER A 238 15.29 2.53 13.27
CA SER A 238 14.89 1.33 14.03
C SER A 238 14.41 0.15 13.17
N ASN A 239 14.92 0.05 11.94
CA ASN A 239 14.61 -1.07 11.05
C ASN A 239 15.57 -2.23 11.33
N ARG A 240 15.07 -3.46 11.27
CA ARG A 240 15.81 -4.67 11.64
C ARG A 240 15.82 -5.68 10.52
N ALA A 241 16.99 -6.24 10.23
CA ALA A 241 17.12 -7.43 9.40
C ALA A 241 18.40 -8.20 9.70
N ASP A 242 18.42 -9.49 9.33
CA ASP A 242 19.63 -10.32 9.42
C ASP A 242 20.72 -9.78 8.47
N LEU A 243 20.31 -9.25 7.31
CA LEU A 243 21.20 -8.64 6.32
C LEU A 243 20.64 -7.27 5.90
N GLY A 244 21.38 -6.20 6.21
CA GLY A 244 21.01 -4.83 5.86
C GLY A 244 19.82 -4.30 6.68
N GLY A 245 20.07 -3.85 7.92
CA GLY A 245 19.02 -3.41 8.85
C GLY A 245 18.09 -2.32 8.28
N GLY A 246 18.63 -1.37 7.52
CA GLY A 246 17.84 -0.42 6.74
C GLY A 246 17.58 -0.90 5.31
N VAL A 247 18.63 -0.95 4.50
CA VAL A 247 18.55 -1.29 3.07
C VAL A 247 19.40 -2.52 2.78
N PHE A 248 18.87 -3.43 1.97
CA PHE A 248 19.62 -4.53 1.36
C PHE A 248 19.55 -4.45 -0.17
N LEU A 249 20.71 -4.46 -0.82
CA LEU A 249 20.84 -4.55 -2.28
C LEU A 249 21.47 -5.91 -2.60
N GLY A 250 20.68 -6.82 -3.17
CA GLY A 250 21.14 -8.12 -3.62
C GLY A 250 21.83 -8.08 -4.98
N ASP A 251 22.26 -9.25 -5.45
CA ASP A 251 22.97 -9.39 -6.71
C ASP A 251 22.17 -8.81 -7.89
N GLY A 252 22.82 -7.92 -8.64
CA GLY A 252 22.24 -7.26 -9.82
C GLY A 252 21.31 -6.09 -9.52
N ALA A 253 21.08 -5.74 -8.26
CA ALA A 253 20.37 -4.51 -7.89
C ALA A 253 21.31 -3.30 -7.91
N ALA A 254 20.80 -2.15 -8.34
CA ALA A 254 21.46 -0.86 -8.27
C ALA A 254 20.73 0.04 -7.27
N GLY A 255 21.49 0.84 -6.52
CA GLY A 255 20.93 1.78 -5.55
C GLY A 255 21.66 3.11 -5.58
N ALA A 256 20.92 4.20 -5.44
CA ALA A 256 21.44 5.53 -5.21
C ALA A 256 20.73 6.16 -4.01
N MET A 257 21.49 6.75 -3.09
CA MET A 257 20.97 7.48 -1.94
C MET A 257 21.54 8.89 -1.93
N GLU A 258 20.67 9.90 -1.87
CA GLU A 258 21.03 11.31 -1.82
C GLU A 258 20.34 11.98 -0.62
N GLY A 259 21.13 12.59 0.27
CA GLY A 259 20.61 13.44 1.35
C GLY A 259 19.84 12.73 2.48
N GLY A 260 20.02 11.42 2.66
CA GLY A 260 19.38 10.66 3.74
C GLY A 260 20.27 10.45 4.97
N ALA A 261 19.66 10.31 6.14
CA ALA A 261 20.32 9.84 7.37
C ALA A 261 19.90 8.39 7.62
N ALA A 262 20.85 7.46 7.52
CA ALA A 262 20.67 6.10 8.01
C ALA A 262 20.88 6.12 9.53
N GLY A 263 19.79 6.28 10.28
CA GLY A 263 19.79 6.16 11.74
C GLY A 263 19.93 4.69 12.10
N GLY A 264 21.16 4.23 12.26
CA GLY A 264 21.46 2.84 12.60
C GLY A 264 20.93 2.42 13.97
N VAL A 265 20.69 1.11 14.09
CA VAL A 265 21.34 0.27 15.11
C VAL A 265 21.99 -0.89 14.37
#